data_AF-A0A1T1D3C8-F1
#
_entry.id   AF-A0A1T1D3C8-F1
#
_cell.length_a   1.000
_cell.length_b   1.000
_cell.length_c   1.000
_cell.angle_alpha   90.00
_cell.angle_beta   90.00
_cell.angle_gamma   90.00
#
_symmetry.space_group_name_H-M   'P 1'
#
loop_
_entity.id
_entity.type
_entity.pdbx_description
1 polymer ?
#
loop_
_entity_poly.entity_id
_entity_poly.type
_entity_poly.pdbx_seq_one_letter_code
_entity_poly.pdbx_strand_id
1 'polypeptide(L)'
;VTWQGTSDWDENATSDGSCILVPVPEGDTTGRLLRSQGYTETIPAVGRYHFSDDGAFVLVTPYERASAEERVWFATDDLRLRVALMRTSSGRGVLQASFSSEIRQRSA
;
A
#
# COMPACT_ATOMS: atom_id res chain seq x y z
N VAL A 1 8.15 8.22 1.43
CA VAL A 1 6.78 8.64 1.09
C VAL A 1 6.28 9.54 2.19
N THR A 2 5.71 10.69 1.83
CA THR A 2 5.06 11.63 2.76
C THR A 2 3.63 11.83 2.28
N TRP A 3 2.70 12.04 3.20
CA TRP A 3 1.31 12.32 2.87
C TRP A 3 0.70 13.32 3.84
N GLN A 4 -0.34 14.00 3.36
CA GLN A 4 -1.23 14.85 4.13
C GLN A 4 -2.61 14.74 3.51
N GLY A 5 -3.62 14.42 4.30
CA GLY A 5 -4.99 14.28 3.86
C GLY A 5 -5.98 14.52 4.99
N THR A 6 -7.26 14.56 4.64
CA THR A 6 -8.39 14.71 5.57
C THR A 6 -9.38 13.57 5.35
N SER A 7 -10.21 13.29 6.34
CA SER A 7 -11.26 12.27 6.26
C SER A 7 -12.63 12.91 6.38
N ASP A 8 -13.57 12.52 5.51
CA ASP A 8 -14.96 12.99 5.61
C ASP A 8 -15.71 12.42 6.83
N TRP A 9 -15.09 11.49 7.56
CA TRP A 9 -15.64 10.92 8.79
C TRP A 9 -15.43 11.81 10.02
N ASP A 10 -14.40 12.65 10.00
CA ASP A 10 -14.11 13.62 11.05
C ASP A 10 -13.47 14.85 10.42
N GLU A 11 -14.23 15.93 10.33
CA GLU A 11 -13.83 17.19 9.72
C GLU A 11 -12.59 17.83 10.37
N ASN A 12 -12.24 17.42 11.60
CA ASN A 12 -11.04 17.89 12.29
C ASN A 12 -9.87 16.89 12.23
N ALA A 13 -10.08 15.67 11.72
CA ALA A 13 -9.03 14.67 11.62
C ALA A 13 -8.15 14.94 10.40
N THR A 14 -6.94 15.43 10.68
CA THR A 14 -5.86 15.49 9.69
C THR A 14 -5.07 14.19 9.75
N SER A 15 -4.81 13.58 8.60
CA SER A 15 -3.96 12.40 8.45
C SER A 15 -2.70 12.80 7.71
N ASP A 16 -1.67 13.18 8.46
CA ASP A 16 -0.33 13.43 7.95
C ASP A 16 0.64 12.35 8.42
N GLY A 17 1.68 12.11 7.63
CA GLY A 17 2.68 11.13 8.00
C GLY A 17 3.79 10.97 6.98
N SER A 18 4.78 10.18 7.37
CA SER A 18 5.90 9.81 6.51
C SER A 18 6.33 8.37 6.76
N CYS A 19 6.77 7.70 5.70
CA CYS A 19 7.26 6.33 5.76
C CYS A 19 8.42 6.14 4.79
N ILE A 20 9.47 5.48 5.25
CA ILE A 20 10.60 5.04 4.43
C ILE A 20 10.27 3.66 3.90
N LEU A 21 10.42 3.50 2.58
CA LEU A 21 10.24 2.23 1.87
C LEU A 21 11.61 1.79 1.35
N VAL A 22 12.06 0.59 1.72
CA VAL A 22 13.31 0.02 1.23
C VAL A 22 13.02 -1.32 0.54
N PRO A 23 13.12 -1.41 -0.80
CA PRO A 23 13.01 -2.67 -1.51
C PRO A 23 14.30 -3.48 -1.32
N VAL A 24 14.15 -4.77 -1.06
CA VAL A 24 15.22 -5.77 -0.97
C VAL A 24 14.89 -6.86 -2.00
N PRO A 25 15.43 -6.76 -3.22
CA PRO A 25 15.17 -7.72 -4.29
C PRO A 25 15.57 -9.16 -3.89
N GLU A 26 14.72 -10.12 -4.22
CA GLU A 26 15.00 -11.57 -4.12
C GLU A 26 15.06 -12.25 -5.50
N GLY A 27 14.60 -11.55 -6.55
CA GLY A 27 14.70 -11.95 -7.96
C GLY A 27 14.38 -10.76 -8.87
N ASP A 28 14.24 -11.01 -10.18
CA ASP A 28 14.03 -9.96 -11.19
C ASP A 28 12.72 -9.20 -10.97
N THR A 29 11.66 -9.91 -10.57
CA THR A 29 10.33 -9.36 -10.37
C THR A 29 9.81 -9.52 -8.95
N THR A 30 10.62 -10.01 -8.00
CA THR A 30 10.18 -10.37 -6.65
C THR A 30 11.12 -9.87 -5.57
N GLY A 31 10.62 -9.69 -4.36
CA GLY A 31 11.45 -9.34 -3.21
C GLY A 31 10.67 -9.02 -1.96
N ARG A 32 11.36 -8.37 -1.01
CA ARG A 32 10.79 -7.85 0.23
C ARG A 32 10.77 -6.33 0.22
N LEU A 33 9.77 -5.74 0.86
CA LEU A 33 9.69 -4.30 1.08
C LEU A 33 9.69 -4.03 2.57
N LEU A 34 10.74 -3.37 3.06
CA LEU A 34 10.82 -2.91 4.44
C LEU A 34 10.08 -1.56 4.55
N ARG A 35 9.18 -1.45 5.52
CA ARG A 35 8.47 -0.21 5.84
C ARG A 35 8.82 0.24 7.25
N SER A 36 9.21 1.50 7.40
CA SER A 36 9.51 2.08 8.73
C SER A 36 8.27 2.19 9.62
N GLN A 37 7.10 2.39 9.02
CA GLN A 37 5.79 2.39 9.66
C GLN A 37 4.76 1.71 8.74
N GLY A 38 3.92 0.83 9.30
CA GLY A 38 2.75 0.28 8.61
C GLY A 38 1.62 1.32 8.51
N TYR A 39 0.68 1.11 7.58
CA TYR A 39 -0.46 2.02 7.37
C TYR A 39 -1.57 1.89 8.43
N THR A 40 -1.56 0.82 9.22
CA THR A 40 -2.66 0.50 10.16
C THR A 40 -2.13 0.10 11.51
N GLU A 41 -1.02 -0.62 11.55
CA GLU A 41 -0.27 -0.88 12.76
C GLU A 41 1.05 -0.11 12.68
N THR A 42 1.35 0.70 13.68
CA THR A 42 2.60 1.49 13.80
C THR A 42 3.78 0.59 14.18
N ILE A 43 3.88 -0.57 13.54
CA ILE A 43 4.92 -1.58 13.75
C ILE A 43 5.72 -1.68 12.45
N PRO A 44 7.05 -1.80 12.50
CA PRO A 44 7.85 -2.12 11.34
C PRO A 44 7.32 -3.37 10.64
N ALA A 45 6.97 -3.23 9.37
CA ALA A 45 6.35 -4.30 8.60
C ALA A 45 7.27 -4.69 7.44
N VAL A 46 7.43 -6.00 7.26
CA VAL A 46 8.16 -6.58 6.11
C VAL A 46 7.13 -7.21 5.18
N GLY A 47 6.87 -6.55 4.06
CA GLY A 47 6.01 -7.09 3.02
C GLY A 47 6.79 -7.90 2.00
N ARG A 48 6.12 -8.82 1.31
CA ARG A 48 6.63 -9.50 0.12
C ARG A 48 6.00 -8.88 -1.11
N TYR A 49 6.80 -8.48 -2.08
CA TYR A 49 6.32 -7.94 -3.33
C TYR A 49 6.63 -8.86 -4.51
N HIS A 50 5.79 -8.76 -5.53
CA HIS A 50 6.10 -9.22 -6.87
C HIS A 50 5.50 -8.26 -7.91
N PHE A 51 6.08 -8.24 -9.11
CA PHE A 51 5.44 -7.67 -10.28
C PHE A 51 4.71 -8.78 -11.04
N SER A 52 3.43 -8.57 -11.34
CA SER A 52 2.66 -9.49 -12.18
C SER A 52 3.02 -9.31 -13.65
N ASP A 53 2.61 -10.27 -14.49
CA ASP A 53 2.93 -10.29 -15.92
C ASP A 53 2.43 -9.06 -16.70
N ASP A 54 1.40 -8.39 -16.18
CA ASP A 54 0.85 -7.14 -16.72
C ASP A 54 1.55 -5.88 -16.15
N GLY A 55 2.65 -6.04 -15.41
CA GLY A 55 3.45 -4.95 -14.87
C GLY A 55 2.92 -4.32 -13.58
N ALA A 56 1.83 -4.83 -13.01
CA ALA A 56 1.33 -4.32 -11.74
C ALA A 56 2.21 -4.77 -10.56
N PHE A 57 2.44 -3.86 -9.62
CA PHE A 57 3.11 -4.14 -8.35
C PHE A 57 2.11 -4.71 -7.34
N VAL A 58 2.38 -5.89 -6.83
CA VAL A 58 1.57 -6.54 -5.80
C VAL A 58 2.40 -6.67 -4.54
N LEU A 59 1.86 -6.22 -3.41
CA LEU A 59 2.50 -6.27 -2.10
C LEU A 59 1.60 -6.95 -1.08
N VAL A 60 2.12 -7.99 -0.43
CA VAL A 60 1.46 -8.66 0.68
C VAL A 60 2.22 -8.37 1.96
N THR A 61 1.55 -7.74 2.92
CA THR A 61 2.09 -7.41 4.24
C THR A 61 1.34 -8.21 5.31
N PRO A 62 1.98 -9.20 5.95
CA PRO A 62 1.36 -9.93 7.06
C PRO A 62 1.38 -9.10 8.35
N TYR A 63 0.30 -9.19 9.12
CA TYR A 63 0.18 -8.71 10.49
C TYR A 63 -0.23 -9.89 11.40
N GLU A 64 -0.25 -9.69 12.71
CA GLU A 64 -0.54 -10.78 13.67
C GLU A 64 -1.93 -11.39 13.48
N ARG A 65 -2.94 -10.55 13.22
CA ARG A 65 -4.35 -10.97 13.11
C ARG A 65 -4.96 -10.77 11.72
N ALA A 66 -4.21 -10.14 10.82
CA ALA A 66 -4.68 -9.75 9.51
C ALA A 66 -3.56 -9.83 8.47
N SER A 67 -3.91 -9.70 7.21
CA SER A 67 -2.96 -9.42 6.14
C SER A 67 -3.50 -8.30 5.27
N ALA A 68 -2.60 -7.44 4.82
CA ALA A 68 -2.91 -6.46 3.78
C ALA A 68 -2.33 -6.93 2.46
N GLU A 69 -3.15 -6.90 1.42
CA GLU A 69 -2.73 -7.09 0.03
C GLU A 69 -3.01 -5.81 -0.73
N GLU A 70 -2.00 -5.25 -1.37
CA GLU A 70 -2.10 -4.06 -2.20
C GLU A 70 -1.72 -4.43 -3.64
N ARG A 71 -2.54 -4.02 -4.61
CA ARG A 71 -2.22 -4.06 -6.04
C ARG A 71 -2.16 -2.63 -6.57
N VAL A 72 -1.03 -2.24 -7.13
CA VAL A 72 -0.73 -0.89 -7.61
C VAL A 72 -0.28 -0.95 -9.06
N TRP A 73 -0.85 -0.11 -9.91
CA TRP A 73 -0.45 -0.05 -11.32
C TRP A 73 -0.64 1.36 -11.88
N PHE A 74 0.01 1.63 -12.99
CA PHE A 74 -0.18 2.87 -13.75
C PHE A 74 -1.22 2.61 -14.85
N ALA A 75 -2.35 3.31 -14.78
CA ALA A 75 -3.34 3.31 -15.86
C ALA A 75 -2.90 4.23 -17.01
N THR A 76 -2.15 5.28 -16.68
CA THR A 76 -1.38 6.14 -17.60
C THR A 76 -0.10 6.59 -16.88
N ASP A 77 0.79 7.30 -17.58
CA ASP A 77 2.02 7.87 -16.99
C ASP A 77 1.77 8.85 -15.82
N ASP A 78 0.55 9.40 -15.75
CA ASP A 78 0.11 10.39 -14.78
C ASP A 78 -1.02 9.90 -13.86
N LEU A 79 -1.52 8.67 -14.04
CA LEU A 79 -2.58 8.10 -13.22
C LEU A 79 -2.13 6.75 -12.65
N ARG A 80 -1.90 6.72 -11.34
CA ARG A 80 -1.69 5.50 -10.57
C ARG A 80 -2.99 5.08 -9.91
N LEU A 81 -3.31 3.80 -9.99
CA LEU A 81 -4.43 3.18 -9.30
C LEU A 81 -3.92 2.21 -8.27
N ARG A 82 -4.63 2.12 -7.15
CA ARG A 82 -4.34 1.18 -6.07
C ARG A 82 -5.62 0.58 -5.54
N VAL A 83 -5.63 -0.75 -5.43
CA VAL A 83 -6.64 -1.50 -4.68
C VAL A 83 -5.93 -2.13 -3.49
N ALA A 84 -6.55 -2.03 -2.31
CA ALA A 84 -6.05 -2.72 -1.13
C ALA A 84 -7.16 -3.49 -0.42
N LEU A 85 -6.83 -4.70 0.02
CA LEU A 85 -7.70 -5.59 0.79
C LEU A 85 -7.04 -5.90 2.12
N MET A 86 -7.77 -5.70 3.21
CA MET A 86 -7.45 -6.28 4.50
C MET A 86 -8.23 -7.56 4.69
N ARG A 87 -7.53 -8.64 5.02
CA ARG A 87 -8.12 -9.94 5.29
C ARG A 87 -7.81 -10.38 6.70
N THR A 88 -8.69 -11.21 7.27
CA THR A 88 -8.41 -11.93 8.51
C THR A 88 -7.20 -12.86 8.31
N SER A 89 -6.50 -13.20 9.38
CA SER A 89 -5.40 -14.18 9.35
C SER A 89 -5.81 -15.55 8.78
N SER A 90 -7.09 -15.92 8.90
CA SER A 90 -7.66 -17.12 8.26
C SER A 90 -7.84 -17.01 6.74
N GLY A 91 -7.66 -15.83 6.15
CA GLY A 91 -7.80 -15.54 4.72
C GLY A 91 -9.24 -15.53 4.18
N ARG A 92 -10.22 -16.01 4.97
CA ARG A 92 -11.61 -16.19 4.52
C ARG A 92 -12.49 -14.95 4.72
N GLY A 93 -12.13 -14.07 5.65
CA GLY A 93 -12.86 -12.82 5.90
C GLY A 93 -12.17 -11.63 5.24
N VAL A 94 -12.92 -10.84 4.47
CA VAL A 94 -12.49 -9.50 4.04
C VAL A 94 -12.93 -8.51 5.12
N LEU A 95 -11.97 -7.84 5.75
CA LEU A 95 -12.21 -6.84 6.78
C LEU A 95 -12.48 -5.47 6.16
N GLN A 96 -11.74 -5.13 5.12
CA GLN A 96 -11.85 -3.85 4.44
C GLN A 96 -11.37 -3.97 3.01
N ALA A 97 -12.04 -3.26 2.10
CA ALA A 97 -11.59 -3.03 0.74
C ALA A 97 -11.48 -1.52 0.49
N SER A 98 -10.46 -1.11 -0.26
CA SER A 98 -10.25 0.29 -0.60
C SER A 98 -9.75 0.42 -2.04
N PHE A 99 -10.12 1.53 -2.67
CA PHE A 99 -9.68 1.94 -3.98
C PHE A 99 -9.16 3.37 -3.89
N SER A 100 -8.02 3.63 -4.51
CA SER A 100 -7.41 4.94 -4.60
C SER A 100 -7.02 5.25 -6.04
N SER A 101 -7.39 6.44 -6.52
CA SER A 101 -6.87 7.05 -7.74
C SER A 101 -5.93 8.19 -7.38
N GLU A 102 -4.72 8.14 -7.91
CA GLU A 102 -3.63 9.04 -7.54
C GLU A 102 -3.08 9.69 -8.82
N ILE A 103 -3.29 10.99 -8.95
CA ILE A 103 -2.95 11.76 -10.15
C ILE A 103 -1.63 12.50 -9.90
N ARG A 104 -0.71 12.46 -10.88
CA ARG A 104 0.54 13.22 -10.82
C ARG A 104 0.25 14.71 -10.78
N GLN A 105 0.77 15.39 -9.76
CA GLN A 105 0.80 16.85 -9.74
C GLN A 105 1.75 17.36 -10.83
N ARG A 106 1.25 18.22 -11.71
CA ARG A 106 2.08 18.88 -12.72
C ARG A 106 2.91 19.97 -12.05
N SER A 107 4.17 20.11 -12.46
CA SER A 107 5.00 21.27 -12.11
C SER A 107 4.27 22.53 -12.59
N ALA A 108 4.24 23.55 -11.73
CA ALA A 108 3.81 24.89 -12.12
C ALA A 108 4.86 25.56 -13.02
#